data_AF-A0A3D1X8S5-F1
#
_entry.id   AF-A0A3D1X8S5-F1
#
_cell.length_a   1.000
_cell.length_b   1.000
_cell.length_c   1.000
_cell.angle_alpha   90.00
_cell.angle_beta   90.00
_cell.angle_gamma   90.00
#
_symmetry.space_group_name_H-M   'P 1'
#
loop_
_entity.id
_entity.type
_entity.pdbx_description
1 polymer ?
#
loop_
_entity_poly.entity_id
_entity_poly.type
_entity_poly.pdbx_seq_one_letter_code
_entity_poly.pdbx_strand_id
1 'polypeptide(L)'
;TERGVQFVTWEWDFDREGVHHGHYFQDDYDAAKRDFTVRSGLVQKDALFEPEQLAEIYRALRFVREQDETLSFGRDQELAELMEQVGRSLPEAALRQRDAPEQTGMTMK
;
A
#
# COMPACT_ATOMS: atom_id res chain seq x y z
N THR A 1 -9.65 24.14 -15.35
CA THR A 1 -8.82 23.06 -14.77
C THR A 1 -9.18 22.99 -13.31
N GLU A 2 -9.86 21.94 -12.87
CA GLU A 2 -10.07 21.69 -11.44
C GLU A 2 -8.69 21.64 -10.79
N ARG A 3 -8.40 22.60 -9.90
CA ARG A 3 -7.14 22.61 -9.17
C ARG A 3 -7.36 21.64 -8.00
N GLY A 4 -6.93 20.40 -8.19
CA GLY A 4 -6.93 19.38 -7.13
C GLY A 4 -6.17 19.85 -5.89
N VAL A 5 -6.41 19.19 -4.76
CA VAL A 5 -5.72 19.47 -3.50
C VAL A 5 -4.38 18.74 -3.52
N GLN A 6 -3.30 19.44 -3.19
CA GLN A 6 -1.97 18.84 -3.06
C GLN A 6 -1.57 18.79 -1.59
N PHE A 7 -1.15 17.60 -1.13
CA PHE A 7 -0.57 17.40 0.18
C PHE A 7 0.94 17.24 0.06
N VAL A 8 1.68 17.80 1.02
CA VAL A 8 3.14 17.73 1.03
C VAL A 8 3.64 17.45 2.44
N THR A 9 4.57 16.51 2.57
CA THR A 9 5.30 16.20 3.81
C THR A 9 6.77 16.56 3.64
N TRP A 10 7.37 17.15 4.67
CA TRP A 10 8.76 17.61 4.67
C TRP A 10 9.50 17.11 5.90
N GLU A 11 10.79 16.85 5.78
CA GLU A 11 11.68 16.60 6.90
C GLU A 11 12.49 17.86 7.23
N TRP A 12 12.64 18.14 8.52
CA TRP A 12 13.56 19.18 8.97
C TRP A 12 15.00 18.75 8.75
N ASP A 13 15.83 19.71 8.35
CA ASP A 13 17.28 19.56 8.43
C ASP A 13 17.69 19.36 9.90
N PHE A 14 18.89 18.80 10.11
CA PHE A 14 19.40 18.50 11.45
C PHE A 14 19.43 19.73 12.37
N ASP A 15 19.72 20.89 11.81
CA ASP A 15 19.78 22.19 12.51
C ASP A 15 18.42 22.92 12.59
N ARG A 16 17.39 22.40 11.92
CA ARG A 16 16.04 23.00 11.78
C ARG A 16 16.03 24.38 11.11
N GLU A 17 17.03 24.70 10.29
CA GLU A 17 17.05 25.95 9.54
C GLU A 17 16.41 25.81 8.14
N GLY A 18 16.23 24.57 7.67
CA GLY A 18 15.62 24.24 6.40
C GLY A 18 14.81 22.96 6.42
N VAL A 19 14.14 22.68 5.30
CA VAL A 19 13.43 21.43 5.07
C VAL A 19 13.89 20.77 3.78
N HIS A 20 13.94 19.44 3.79
CA HIS A 20 14.37 18.62 2.65
C HIS A 20 13.49 17.36 2.54
N HIS A 21 13.72 16.55 1.49
CA HIS A 21 12.94 15.33 1.18
C HIS A 21 11.42 15.57 1.15
N GLY A 22 10.96 16.53 0.34
CA GLY A 22 9.52 16.77 0.15
C GLY A 22 8.85 15.64 -0.63
N HIS A 23 7.81 15.00 -0.07
CA HIS A 23 6.95 14.08 -0.81
C HIS A 23 5.63 14.76 -1.17
N TYR A 24 5.20 14.61 -2.42
CA TYR A 24 4.04 15.31 -2.99
C TYR A 24 2.95 14.31 -3.36
N PHE A 25 1.73 14.56 -2.88
CA PHE A 25 0.57 13.71 -3.11
C PHE A 25 -0.54 14.56 -3.74
N GLN A 26 -0.94 14.21 -4.95
CA GLN A 26 -2.00 14.91 -5.67
C GLN A 26 -3.32 14.18 -5.44
N ASP A 27 -4.29 14.86 -4.82
CA ASP A 27 -5.63 14.35 -4.50
C ASP A 27 -5.62 13.04 -3.67
N ASP A 28 -4.51 12.71 -3.01
CA ASP A 28 -4.33 11.50 -2.19
C ASP A 28 -3.92 11.86 -0.75
N TYR A 29 -4.94 12.18 0.06
CA TYR A 29 -4.75 12.55 1.47
C TYR A 29 -4.31 11.36 2.34
N ASP A 30 -4.75 10.16 2.01
CA ASP A 30 -4.45 8.96 2.80
C ASP A 30 -3.00 8.56 2.67
N ALA A 31 -2.43 8.65 1.46
CA ALA A 31 -0.99 8.47 1.25
C ALA A 31 -0.16 9.50 2.04
N ALA A 32 -0.57 10.77 2.05
CA ALA A 32 0.15 11.82 2.78
C ALA A 32 0.18 11.58 4.30
N LYS A 33 -0.93 11.12 4.90
CA LYS A 33 -0.98 10.74 6.32
C LYS A 33 -0.07 9.56 6.63
N ARG A 34 -0.07 8.53 5.77
CA ARG A 34 0.77 7.34 5.94
C ARG A 34 2.25 7.69 5.85
N ASP A 35 2.62 8.51 4.87
CA ASP A 35 4.00 8.99 4.72
C ASP A 35 4.47 9.72 5.98
N PHE A 36 3.63 10.63 6.49
CA PHE A 36 3.92 11.36 7.72
C PHE A 36 4.11 10.43 8.92
N THR A 37 3.21 9.47 9.16
CA THR A 37 3.29 8.58 10.33
C THR A 37 4.50 7.65 10.30
N VAL A 38 4.93 7.22 9.11
CA VAL A 38 6.14 6.42 8.92
C VAL A 38 7.39 7.28 9.17
N ARG A 39 7.51 8.41 8.49
CA ARG A 39 8.72 9.25 8.54
C ARG A 39 8.93 9.96 9.86
N SER A 40 7.84 10.29 10.56
CA SER A 40 7.89 10.82 11.93
C SER A 40 8.22 9.76 13.00
N GLY A 41 8.31 8.48 12.62
CA GLY A 41 8.56 7.38 13.56
C GLY A 41 7.40 7.09 14.52
N LEU A 42 6.21 7.67 14.28
CA LEU A 42 5.00 7.36 15.05
C LEU A 42 4.55 5.92 14.88
N VAL A 43 4.91 5.31 13.74
CA VAL A 43 4.76 3.87 13.50
C VAL A 43 6.14 3.28 13.21
N GLN A 44 6.46 2.15 13.84
CA GLN A 44 7.68 1.41 13.52
C GLN A 44 7.58 0.90 12.09
N LYS A 45 8.54 1.26 11.24
CA LYS A 45 8.56 0.87 9.83
C LYS A 45 8.46 -0.65 9.66
N ASP A 46 9.17 -1.40 10.51
CA ASP A 46 9.16 -2.87 10.49
C ASP A 46 7.84 -3.50 10.95
N ALA A 47 6.95 -2.70 11.56
CA ALA A 47 5.60 -3.13 11.94
C ALA A 47 4.56 -2.90 10.84
N LEU A 48 4.93 -2.26 9.73
CA LEU A 48 4.04 -1.99 8.60
C LEU A 48 4.34 -2.95 7.46
N PHE A 49 3.29 -3.59 6.95
CA PHE A 49 3.37 -4.25 5.66
C PHE A 49 3.40 -3.20 4.54
N GLU A 50 4.37 -3.32 3.64
CA GLU A 50 4.40 -2.56 2.40
C GLU A 50 3.16 -2.91 1.54
N PRO A 51 2.67 -1.98 0.70
CA PRO A 51 1.52 -2.23 -0.17
C PRO A 51 1.60 -3.56 -0.95
N GLU A 52 2.79 -3.92 -1.44
CA GLU A 52 3.04 -5.14 -2.18
C GLU A 52 2.92 -6.39 -1.29
N GLN A 53 3.33 -6.29 -0.02
CA GLN A 53 3.21 -7.37 0.96
C GLN A 53 1.73 -7.57 1.36
N LEU A 54 0.99 -6.49 1.58
CA LEU A 54 -0.46 -6.57 1.81
C LEU A 54 -1.19 -7.18 0.61
N ALA A 55 -0.77 -6.85 -0.60
CA ALA A 55 -1.38 -7.37 -1.83
C ALA A 55 -1.12 -8.88 -1.94
N GLU A 56 0.06 -9.34 -1.54
CA GLU A 56 0.38 -10.77 -1.51
C GLU A 56 -0.43 -11.52 -0.44
N ILE A 57 -0.59 -10.94 0.76
CA ILE A 57 -1.47 -11.49 1.79
C ILE A 57 -2.90 -11.62 1.26
N TYR A 58 -3.43 -10.57 0.64
CA TYR A 58 -4.78 -10.58 0.06
C TYR A 58 -4.94 -11.70 -0.99
N ARG A 59 -3.95 -11.85 -1.90
CA ARG A 59 -3.95 -12.91 -2.92
C ARG A 59 -3.87 -14.30 -2.30
N ALA A 60 -3.04 -14.49 -1.29
CA ALA A 60 -2.92 -15.78 -0.60
C ALA A 60 -4.23 -16.17 0.10
N LEU A 61 -4.88 -15.22 0.78
CA LEU A 61 -6.19 -15.45 1.41
C LEU A 61 -7.26 -15.80 0.37
N ARG A 62 -7.30 -15.05 -0.74
CA ARG A 62 -8.21 -15.31 -1.87
C ARG A 62 -7.99 -16.71 -2.44
N PHE A 63 -6.75 -17.09 -2.66
CA PHE A 63 -6.38 -18.40 -3.20
C PHE A 63 -6.88 -19.53 -2.30
N VAL A 64 -6.68 -19.43 -0.98
CA VAL A 64 -7.17 -20.46 -0.04
C VAL A 64 -8.69 -20.59 -0.13
N ARG A 65 -9.43 -19.47 -0.14
CA ARG A 65 -10.91 -19.50 -0.24
C ARG A 65 -11.42 -20.08 -1.56
N GLU A 66 -10.70 -19.83 -2.66
CA GLU A 66 -11.10 -20.31 -3.99
C GLU A 66 -10.71 -21.77 -4.23
N GLN A 67 -9.65 -22.27 -3.59
CA GLN A 67 -9.07 -23.59 -3.89
C GLN A 67 -9.32 -24.65 -2.82
N ASP A 68 -9.60 -24.27 -1.57
CA ASP A 68 -9.84 -25.23 -0.49
C ASP A 68 -11.33 -25.60 -0.40
N GLU A 69 -11.71 -26.69 -1.04
CA GLU A 69 -13.08 -27.23 -1.00
C GLU A 69 -13.46 -27.82 0.38
N THR A 70 -12.49 -28.03 1.27
CA THR A 70 -12.72 -28.57 2.62
C THR A 70 -12.93 -27.48 3.67
N LEU A 71 -12.85 -26.21 3.26
CA LEU A 71 -13.00 -25.07 4.12
C LEU A 71 -14.40 -25.05 4.75
N SER A 72 -14.46 -24.95 6.08
CA SER A 72 -15.75 -24.82 6.76
C SER A 72 -16.36 -23.45 6.48
N PHE A 73 -17.70 -23.36 6.50
CA PHE A 73 -18.40 -22.09 6.31
C PHE A 73 -17.93 -21.00 7.28
N GLY A 74 -17.75 -21.35 8.56
CA GLY A 74 -17.27 -20.40 9.57
C GLY A 74 -15.86 -19.89 9.24
N ARG A 75 -14.98 -20.77 8.75
CA ARG A 75 -13.62 -20.36 8.37
C ARG A 75 -13.61 -19.52 7.10
N ASP A 76 -14.46 -19.82 6.12
CA ASP A 76 -14.62 -18.98 4.93
C ASP A 76 -15.04 -17.56 5.29
N GLN A 77 -15.99 -17.42 6.23
CA GLN A 77 -16.43 -16.12 6.72
C GLN A 77 -15.30 -15.35 7.43
N GLU A 78 -14.55 -16.01 8.31
CA GLU A 78 -13.39 -15.40 8.97
C GLU A 78 -12.34 -14.90 7.96
N LEU A 79 -12.06 -15.69 6.91
CA LEU A 79 -11.13 -15.28 5.86
C LEU A 79 -11.68 -14.12 5.02
N ALA A 80 -12.99 -14.09 4.76
CA ALA A 80 -13.64 -12.98 4.06
C ALA A 80 -13.51 -11.66 4.84
N GLU A 81 -13.76 -11.68 6.14
CA GLU A 81 -13.63 -10.52 7.03
C GLU A 81 -12.17 -10.05 7.11
N LEU A 82 -11.22 -10.98 7.18
CA LEU A 82 -9.80 -10.65 7.15
C LEU A 82 -9.38 -10.02 5.80
N MET A 83 -9.87 -10.57 4.68
CA MET A 83 -9.63 -10.00 3.35
C MET A 83 -10.17 -8.57 3.24
N GLU A 84 -11.32 -8.27 3.85
CA GLU A 84 -11.87 -6.91 3.87
C GLU A 84 -10.95 -5.96 4.63
N GLN A 85 -10.44 -6.36 5.79
CA GLN A 85 -9.50 -5.55 6.58
C GLN A 85 -8.20 -5.27 5.84
N VAL A 86 -7.63 -6.30 5.21
CA VAL A 86 -6.42 -6.17 4.39
C VAL A 86 -6.71 -5.27 3.18
N GLY A 87 -7.86 -5.44 2.53
CA GLY A 87 -8.31 -4.63 1.39
C GLY A 87 -8.45 -3.14 1.70
N ARG A 88 -8.98 -2.78 2.88
CA ARG A 88 -9.05 -1.38 3.33
C ARG A 88 -7.67 -0.73 3.52
N SER A 89 -6.63 -1.54 3.71
CA SER A 89 -5.25 -1.07 3.93
C SER A 89 -4.44 -1.01 2.62
N LEU A 90 -5.01 -1.50 1.51
CA LEU A 90 -4.36 -1.60 0.22
C LEU A 90 -4.63 -0.38 -0.66
N PRO A 91 -3.59 0.29 -1.19
CA PRO A 91 -3.76 1.20 -2.31
C PRO A 91 -4.30 0.45 -3.53
N GLU A 92 -5.30 1.00 -4.22
CA GLU A 92 -5.94 0.35 -5.37
C GLU A 92 -4.93 -0.01 -6.48
N ALA A 93 -3.88 0.81 -6.64
CA ALA A 93 -2.80 0.58 -7.59
C ALA A 93 -1.92 -0.65 -7.26
N ALA A 94 -1.80 -1.03 -5.98
CA ALA A 94 -0.94 -2.15 -5.55
C ALA A 94 -1.49 -3.51 -5.98
N LEU A 95 -2.81 -3.62 -6.18
CA LEU A 95 -3.43 -4.83 -6.73
C LEU A 95 -3.10 -5.02 -8.21
N ARG A 96 -2.93 -3.93 -8.97
CA ARG A 96 -2.74 -3.96 -10.44
C ARG A 96 -1.28 -4.15 -10.89
N GLN A 97 -0.30 -3.91 -10.02
CA GLN A 97 1.13 -3.92 -10.39
C GLN A 97 1.63 -5.27 -10.94
N ARG A 98 1.06 -6.41 -10.52
CA ARG A 98 1.48 -7.74 -11.00
C ARG A 98 0.65 -8.27 -12.18
N ASP A 99 -0.48 -7.64 -12.47
CA ASP A 99 -1.28 -7.95 -13.67
C ASP A 99 -0.74 -7.23 -14.92
N ALA A 100 0.15 -6.26 -14.74
CA ALA A 100 0.94 -5.69 -15.82
C ALA A 100 1.98 -6.72 -16.26
N PRO A 101 2.06 -7.08 -17.56
CA PRO A 101 3.14 -7.94 -18.04
C PRO A 101 4.47 -7.25 -17.71
N GLU A 102 5.38 -7.97 -17.07
CA GLU A 102 6.76 -7.53 -16.90
C GLU A 102 7.28 -7.11 -18.29
N GLN A 103 7.38 -5.81 -18.52
CA GLN A 103 8.09 -5.27 -19.69
C GLN A 103 9.58 -5.48 -19.43
N THR A 104 10.02 -6.74 -19.47
CA THR A 104 11.44 -7.08 -19.48
C THR A 104 12.01 -6.43 -20.73
N GLY A 105 12.83 -5.40 -20.53
CA GLY A 105 13.39 -4.56 -21.60
C GLY A 105 14.07 -5.40 -22.68
N MET A 106 13.39 -5.58 -23.81
CA MET A 106 13.96 -6.16 -25.01
C MET A 106 14.67 -5.05 -25.79
N THR A 107 15.84 -4.65 -25.31
CA THR A 107 16.79 -3.86 -26.12
C THR A 107 17.53 -4.83 -27.04
N MET A 108 17.04 -4.97 -28.28
CA MET A 108 17.86 -5.53 -29.36
C MET A 108 18.98 -4.53 -29.71
N LYS A 109 20.22 -5.03 -29.71
CA LYS A 109 21.40 -4.34 -30.25
C LYS A 109 21.42 -4.43 -31.77
#